data_AF-A0A1F4EV83-F1
#
_entry.id   AF-A0A1F4EV83-F1
#
_cell.length_a   1.000
_cell.length_b   1.000
_cell.length_c   1.000
_cell.angle_alpha   90.00
_cell.angle_beta   90.00
_cell.angle_gamma   90.00
#
_symmetry.space_group_name_H-M   'P 1'
#
loop_
_entity.id
_entity.type
_entity.pdbx_description
1 polymer ?
#
loop_
_entity_poly.entity_id
_entity_poly.type
_entity_poly.pdbx_seq_one_letter_code
_entity_poly.pdbx_strand_id
1 'polypeptide(L)'
;MTSIPGTTSQTGAVEALRSLGVQKVAIASPFAEDQNLLLKKFLEDSGFRVVAVKGLAIPLIDIGRMTASASYQLAKQAFSEASDAEGIYMPCAQMPTFRNIAPLERDLGVPVVTSFQGMLWHVFDKLGIHEPIHGYGRLLESLAR
;
A
#
# COMPACT_ATOMS: atom_id res chain seq x y z
N MET A 1 15.45 16.58 -19.49
CA MET A 1 15.34 15.42 -18.58
C MET A 1 16.71 15.18 -17.98
N THR A 2 16.82 14.93 -16.67
CA THR A 2 18.12 14.62 -16.04
C THR A 2 18.61 13.24 -16.51
N SER A 3 19.92 13.00 -16.47
CA SER A 3 20.51 11.67 -16.77
C SER A 3 20.48 10.71 -15.57
N ILE A 4 19.68 11.04 -14.55
CA ILE A 4 19.60 10.31 -13.28
C ILE A 4 18.28 9.52 -13.28
N PRO A 5 18.30 8.22 -12.94
CA PRO A 5 17.07 7.44 -12.80
C PRO A 5 16.07 8.11 -11.85
N GLY A 6 14.82 8.26 -12.29
CA GLY A 6 13.73 8.81 -11.52
C GLY A 6 12.62 7.78 -11.30
N THR A 7 11.93 7.87 -10.17
CA THR A 7 10.74 7.06 -9.87
C THR A 7 9.73 7.88 -9.09
N THR A 8 8.56 7.30 -8.82
CA THR A 8 7.49 7.90 -8.03
C THR A 8 6.99 6.90 -6.98
N SER A 9 6.32 7.39 -5.94
CA SER A 9 5.64 6.53 -4.96
C SER A 9 4.55 5.66 -5.62
N GLN A 10 3.88 6.17 -6.65
CA GLN A 10 2.88 5.43 -7.41
C GLN A 10 3.50 4.28 -8.22
N THR A 11 4.61 4.53 -8.91
CA THR A 11 5.40 3.47 -9.58
C THR A 11 5.83 2.41 -8.58
N GLY A 12 6.37 2.83 -7.42
CA GLY A 12 6.79 1.90 -6.37
C GLY A 12 5.65 1.04 -5.82
N ALA A 13 4.44 1.61 -5.66
CA ALA A 13 3.27 0.86 -5.24
C ALA A 13 2.83 -0.21 -6.26
N VAL A 14 2.81 0.15 -7.54
CA VAL A 14 2.48 -0.80 -8.63
C VAL A 14 3.47 -1.95 -8.67
N GLU A 15 4.77 -1.65 -8.65
CA GLU A 15 5.81 -2.68 -8.69
C GLU A 15 5.81 -3.56 -7.44
N ALA A 16 5.54 -2.97 -6.26
CA ALA A 16 5.42 -3.72 -5.01
C ALA A 16 4.21 -4.68 -4.99
N LEU A 17 3.05 -4.24 -5.49
CA LEU A 17 1.88 -5.12 -5.61
C LEU A 17 2.15 -6.27 -6.59
N ARG A 18 2.81 -5.98 -7.71
CA ARG A 18 3.20 -7.00 -8.72
C ARG A 18 4.19 -8.01 -8.16
N SER A 19 5.22 -7.57 -7.43
CA SER A 19 6.22 -8.48 -6.87
C SER A 19 5.63 -9.46 -5.84
N LEU A 20 4.50 -9.10 -5.25
CA LEU A 20 3.75 -9.93 -4.32
C LEU A 20 2.67 -10.80 -5.01
N GLY A 21 2.57 -10.74 -6.34
CA GLY A 21 1.62 -11.52 -7.12
C GLY A 21 0.16 -11.08 -6.98
N VAL A 22 -0.10 -9.86 -6.47
CA VAL A 22 -1.45 -9.34 -6.27
C VAL A 22 -2.05 -8.93 -7.61
N GLN A 23 -3.27 -9.39 -7.92
CA GLN A 23 -4.07 -8.93 -9.06
C GLN A 23 -5.35 -8.23 -8.59
N LYS A 24 -5.98 -8.72 -7.52
CA LYS A 24 -7.16 -8.12 -6.89
C LYS A 24 -6.78 -7.35 -5.63
N VAL A 25 -7.00 -6.04 -5.63
CA VAL A 25 -6.55 -5.16 -4.54
C VAL A 25 -7.72 -4.46 -3.86
N ALA A 26 -7.72 -4.45 -2.53
CA ALA A 26 -8.57 -3.57 -1.73
C ALA A 26 -7.79 -2.30 -1.35
N ILE A 27 -8.45 -1.15 -1.39
CA ILE A 27 -7.83 0.14 -1.06
C ILE A 27 -8.34 0.61 0.30
N ALA A 28 -7.42 0.93 1.21
CA ALA A 28 -7.68 1.48 2.52
C ALA A 28 -7.03 2.87 2.62
N SER A 29 -7.83 3.93 2.45
CA SER A 29 -7.34 5.28 2.21
C SER A 29 -7.88 6.30 3.21
N PRO A 30 -7.09 7.34 3.57
CA PRO A 30 -7.60 8.45 4.36
C PRO A 30 -8.39 9.47 3.49
N PHE A 31 -8.42 9.29 2.17
CA PHE A 31 -8.87 10.31 1.23
C PHE A 31 -10.39 10.39 1.06
N ALA A 32 -10.84 11.47 0.43
CA ALA A 32 -12.21 11.65 -0.04
C ALA A 32 -12.48 10.85 -1.32
N GLU A 33 -13.76 10.74 -1.68
CA GLU A 33 -14.23 9.87 -2.77
C GLU A 33 -13.64 10.24 -4.14
N ASP A 34 -13.53 11.53 -4.45
CA ASP A 34 -12.96 12.04 -5.70
C ASP A 34 -11.50 11.59 -5.90
N GLN A 35 -10.67 11.71 -4.87
CA GLN A 35 -9.28 11.25 -4.88
C GLN A 35 -9.20 9.73 -4.97
N ASN A 36 -10.12 9.03 -4.31
CA ASN A 36 -10.20 7.58 -4.33
C ASN A 36 -10.61 7.02 -5.69
N LEU A 37 -11.49 7.71 -6.43
CA LEU A 37 -11.84 7.35 -7.80
C LEU A 37 -10.64 7.50 -8.74
N LEU A 38 -9.84 8.55 -8.58
CA LEU A 38 -8.60 8.72 -9.35
C LEU A 38 -7.58 7.64 -9.03
N LEU A 39 -7.41 7.31 -7.75
CA LEU A 39 -6.50 6.25 -7.32
C LEU A 39 -6.94 4.88 -7.83
N LYS A 40 -8.25 4.57 -7.71
CA LYS A 40 -8.84 3.35 -8.25
C LYS A 40 -8.54 3.24 -9.73
N LYS A 41 -8.87 4.29 -10.50
CA LYS A 41 -8.62 4.34 -11.93
C LYS A 41 -7.14 4.11 -12.26
N PHE A 42 -6.22 4.74 -11.53
CA PHE A 42 -4.78 4.57 -11.74
C PHE A 42 -4.32 3.11 -11.57
N LEU A 43 -4.81 2.41 -10.53
CA LEU A 43 -4.47 1.00 -10.32
C LEU A 43 -5.15 0.09 -11.36
N GLU A 44 -6.38 0.40 -11.76
CA GLU A 44 -7.06 -0.34 -12.85
C GLU A 44 -6.34 -0.17 -14.19
N ASP A 45 -5.95 1.05 -14.54
CA ASP A 45 -5.14 1.35 -15.74
C ASP A 45 -3.75 0.67 -15.67
N SER A 46 -3.25 0.36 -14.46
CA SER A 46 -2.00 -0.37 -14.23
C SER A 46 -2.15 -1.90 -14.29
N GLY A 47 -3.36 -2.41 -14.54
CA GLY A 47 -3.67 -3.83 -14.73
C GLY A 47 -4.17 -4.56 -13.49
N PHE A 48 -4.49 -3.87 -12.39
CA PHE A 48 -5.10 -4.47 -11.21
C PHE A 48 -6.63 -4.43 -11.30
N ARG A 49 -7.30 -5.32 -10.57
CA ARG A 49 -8.73 -5.22 -10.30
C ARG A 49 -8.93 -4.65 -8.90
N VAL A 50 -9.47 -3.44 -8.80
CA VAL A 50 -9.77 -2.81 -7.51
C VAL A 50 -11.13 -3.31 -7.02
N VAL A 51 -11.12 -4.20 -6.03
CA VAL A 51 -12.32 -4.92 -5.55
C VAL A 51 -13.07 -4.20 -4.43
N ALA A 52 -12.38 -3.36 -3.65
CA ALA A 52 -12.99 -2.49 -2.64
C ALA A 52 -12.20 -1.21 -2.48
N VAL A 53 -12.88 -0.13 -2.11
CA VAL A 53 -12.26 1.15 -1.75
C VAL A 53 -12.95 1.70 -0.51
N LYS A 54 -12.19 1.75 0.60
CA LYS A 54 -12.63 2.38 1.84
C LYS A 54 -11.88 3.69 2.04
N GLY A 55 -12.63 4.78 2.16
CA GLY A 55 -12.13 6.13 2.43
C GLY A 55 -12.64 6.67 3.77
N LEU A 56 -11.85 7.53 4.41
CA LEU A 56 -12.27 8.25 5.63
C LEU A 56 -12.51 9.75 5.40
N ALA A 57 -12.19 10.30 4.22
CA ALA A 57 -12.31 11.73 3.91
C ALA A 57 -11.65 12.65 4.96
N ILE A 58 -10.51 12.24 5.51
CA ILE A 58 -9.74 12.99 6.50
C ILE A 58 -9.01 14.15 5.81
N PRO A 59 -9.10 15.39 6.33
CA PRO A 59 -8.33 16.50 5.82
C PRO A 59 -6.82 16.21 5.83
N LEU A 60 -6.10 16.65 4.79
CA LEU A 60 -4.66 16.35 4.63
C LEU A 60 -3.83 16.67 5.88
N ILE A 61 -4.13 17.79 6.55
CA ILE A 61 -3.42 18.24 7.76
C ILE A 61 -3.59 17.31 8.97
N ASP A 62 -4.63 16.48 8.97
CA ASP A 62 -5.00 15.60 10.08
C ASP A 62 -4.63 14.13 9.84
N ILE A 63 -4.24 13.74 8.61
CA ILE A 63 -3.90 12.34 8.29
C ILE A 63 -2.76 11.82 9.18
N GLY A 64 -1.73 12.65 9.42
CA GLY A 64 -0.62 12.29 10.31
C GLY A 64 -1.01 12.16 11.78
N ARG A 65 -2.18 12.70 12.18
CA ARG A 65 -2.70 12.63 13.56
C ARG A 65 -3.58 11.41 13.80
N MET A 66 -3.87 10.62 12.78
CA MET A 66 -4.61 9.37 12.92
C MET A 66 -3.93 8.48 13.96
N THR A 67 -4.71 7.72 14.72
CA THR A 67 -4.13 6.63 15.51
C THR A 67 -3.79 5.47 14.57
N ALA A 68 -2.85 4.60 14.94
CA ALA A 68 -2.67 3.41 14.13
C ALA A 68 -3.78 2.38 14.34
N SER A 69 -4.51 2.43 15.46
CA SER A 69 -5.75 1.65 15.55
C SER A 69 -6.73 2.06 14.45
N ALA A 70 -6.85 3.36 14.13
CA ALA A 70 -7.71 3.83 13.05
C ALA A 70 -7.26 3.30 11.68
N SER A 71 -5.96 3.39 11.34
CA SER A 71 -5.46 2.87 10.06
C SER A 71 -5.54 1.34 9.97
N TYR A 72 -5.34 0.62 11.08
CA TYR A 72 -5.53 -0.84 11.17
C TYR A 72 -7.00 -1.21 10.91
N GLN A 73 -7.95 -0.56 11.58
CA GLN A 73 -9.38 -0.83 11.39
C GLN A 73 -9.84 -0.48 9.98
N LEU A 74 -9.34 0.61 9.41
CA LEU A 74 -9.62 0.99 8.03
C LEU A 74 -9.21 -0.12 7.03
N ALA A 75 -8.02 -0.70 7.20
CA ALA A 75 -7.56 -1.80 6.37
C ALA A 75 -8.45 -3.05 6.51
N LYS A 76 -8.85 -3.41 7.74
CA LYS A 76 -9.76 -4.53 7.97
C LYS A 76 -11.14 -4.31 7.36
N GLN A 77 -11.67 -3.10 7.46
CA GLN A 77 -12.95 -2.74 6.86
C GLN A 77 -12.89 -2.86 5.33
N ALA A 78 -11.85 -2.29 4.70
CA ALA A 78 -11.64 -2.41 3.26
C ALA A 78 -11.58 -3.87 2.80
N PHE A 79 -10.89 -4.73 3.55
CA PHE A 79 -10.80 -6.15 3.25
C PHE A 79 -12.13 -6.90 3.48
N SER A 80 -12.88 -6.55 4.54
CA SER A 80 -14.17 -7.21 4.83
C SER A 80 -15.23 -6.95 3.76
N GLU A 81 -15.14 -5.82 3.05
CA GLU A 81 -16.04 -5.47 1.94
C GLU A 81 -15.69 -6.20 0.63
N ALA A 82 -14.51 -6.82 0.54
CA ALA A 82 -14.07 -7.63 -0.58
C ALA A 82 -13.15 -8.77 -0.11
N SER A 83 -13.74 -9.83 0.44
CA SER A 83 -13.02 -10.97 0.97
C SER A 83 -12.22 -11.77 -0.08
N ASP A 84 -12.46 -11.50 -1.36
CA ASP A 84 -11.69 -12.08 -2.46
C ASP A 84 -10.47 -11.22 -2.87
N ALA A 85 -10.19 -10.12 -2.17
CA ALA A 85 -8.96 -9.36 -2.36
C ALA A 85 -7.72 -10.23 -2.08
N GLU A 86 -6.69 -10.08 -2.90
CA GLU A 86 -5.41 -10.78 -2.79
C GLU A 86 -4.35 -9.92 -2.10
N GLY A 87 -4.63 -8.64 -1.88
CA GLY A 87 -3.76 -7.70 -1.17
C GLY A 87 -4.47 -6.40 -0.83
N ILE A 88 -3.88 -5.63 0.08
CA ILE A 88 -4.40 -4.33 0.52
C ILE A 88 -3.40 -3.24 0.20
N TYR A 89 -3.87 -2.14 -0.39
CA TYR A 89 -3.06 -0.95 -0.64
C TYR A 89 -3.48 0.23 0.25
N MET A 90 -2.48 0.85 0.90
CA MET A 90 -2.63 2.00 1.81
C MET A 90 -1.87 3.22 1.24
N PRO A 91 -2.54 4.12 0.50
CA PRO A 91 -1.92 5.04 -0.47
C PRO A 91 -1.37 6.36 0.10
N CYS A 92 -1.06 6.45 1.40
CA CYS A 92 -0.63 7.71 2.01
C CYS A 92 0.60 7.54 2.91
N ALA A 93 1.66 8.30 2.63
CA ALA A 93 2.89 8.29 3.41
C ALA A 93 2.74 8.93 4.81
N GLN A 94 1.78 9.86 4.98
CA GLN A 94 1.49 10.47 6.29
C GLN A 94 0.64 9.56 7.19
N MET A 95 -0.06 8.58 6.60
CA MET A 95 -0.93 7.70 7.37
C MET A 95 -0.07 6.72 8.20
N PRO A 96 -0.30 6.63 9.53
CA PRO A 96 0.52 5.80 10.39
C PRO A 96 0.21 4.32 10.17
N THR A 97 1.05 3.64 9.38
CA THR A 97 0.80 2.27 8.92
C THR A 97 1.86 1.27 9.35
N PHE A 98 3.12 1.68 9.54
CA PHE A 98 4.27 0.77 9.72
C PHE A 98 4.09 -0.27 10.82
N ARG A 99 3.56 0.13 11.99
CA ARG A 99 3.30 -0.80 13.11
C ARG A 99 2.15 -1.79 12.88
N ASN A 100 1.35 -1.57 11.84
CA ASN A 100 0.19 -2.40 11.54
C ASN A 100 0.41 -3.40 10.41
N ILE A 101 1.47 -3.25 9.60
CA ILE A 101 1.67 -4.07 8.40
C ILE A 101 1.71 -5.56 8.77
N ALA A 102 2.66 -5.98 9.61
CA ALA A 102 2.78 -7.38 10.00
C ALA A 102 1.57 -7.92 10.77
N PRO A 103 0.95 -7.18 11.72
CA PRO A 103 -0.33 -7.59 12.32
C PRO A 103 -1.46 -7.77 11.29
N LEU A 104 -1.64 -6.83 10.36
CA LEU A 104 -2.68 -6.94 9.33
C LEU A 104 -2.46 -8.15 8.42
N GLU A 105 -1.22 -8.38 7.96
CA GLU A 105 -0.92 -9.54 7.13
C GLU A 105 -1.16 -10.86 7.85
N ARG A 106 -0.86 -10.92 9.15
CA ARG A 106 -1.14 -12.08 10.00
C ARG A 106 -2.64 -12.33 10.15
N ASP A 107 -3.40 -11.27 10.41
CA ASP A 107 -4.82 -11.38 10.73
C ASP A 107 -5.70 -11.59 9.49
N LEU A 108 -5.26 -11.10 8.32
CA LEU A 108 -6.03 -11.12 7.08
C LEU A 108 -5.52 -12.16 6.07
N GLY A 109 -4.31 -12.69 6.25
CA GLY A 109 -3.71 -13.69 5.36
C GLY A 109 -3.23 -13.14 4.02
N VAL A 110 -3.47 -11.85 3.71
CA VAL A 110 -3.07 -11.20 2.46
C VAL A 110 -1.97 -10.15 2.69
N PRO A 111 -1.08 -9.90 1.72
CA PRO A 111 -0.05 -8.87 1.84
C PRO A 111 -0.64 -7.47 1.97
N VAL A 112 0.07 -6.60 2.69
CA VAL A 112 -0.26 -5.19 2.83
C VAL A 112 0.87 -4.34 2.25
N VAL A 113 0.53 -3.50 1.29
CA VAL A 113 1.43 -2.53 0.67
C VAL A 113 1.03 -1.13 1.11
N THR A 114 1.96 -0.40 1.73
CA THR A 114 1.77 1.02 2.06
C THR A 114 2.53 1.92 1.11
N SER A 115 2.12 3.18 0.96
CA SER A 115 2.83 4.14 0.10
C SER A 115 4.31 4.30 0.46
N PHE A 116 4.65 4.35 1.74
CA PHE A 116 6.04 4.61 2.16
C PHE A 116 6.89 3.33 2.11
N GLN A 117 6.34 2.20 2.57
CA GLN A 117 6.98 0.87 2.48
C GLN A 117 7.22 0.45 1.02
N GLY A 118 6.24 0.64 0.13
CA GLY A 118 6.35 0.32 -1.30
C GLY A 118 7.40 1.18 -2.00
N MET A 119 7.46 2.47 -1.67
CA MET A 119 8.52 3.36 -2.16
C MET A 119 9.90 2.91 -1.67
N LEU A 120 10.05 2.58 -0.38
CA LEU A 120 11.31 2.12 0.19
C LEU A 120 11.79 0.84 -0.49
N TRP A 121 10.91 -0.16 -0.60
CA TRP A 121 11.19 -1.41 -1.29
C TRP A 121 11.62 -1.17 -2.75
N HIS A 122 10.89 -0.33 -3.48
CA HIS A 122 11.18 -0.07 -4.89
C HIS A 122 12.52 0.64 -5.08
N VAL A 123 12.86 1.58 -4.20
CA VAL A 123 14.17 2.25 -4.25
C VAL A 123 15.29 1.26 -3.92
N PHE A 124 15.11 0.39 -2.93
CA PHE A 124 16.11 -0.61 -2.56
C PHE A 124 16.36 -1.61 -3.70
N ASP A 125 15.30 -2.14 -4.32
CA ASP A 125 15.38 -2.99 -5.52
C ASP A 125 16.13 -2.28 -6.67
N LYS A 126 15.82 -1.00 -6.93
CA LYS A 126 16.52 -0.22 -7.97
C LYS A 126 17.99 0.06 -7.68
N LEU A 127 18.38 0.08 -6.40
CA LEU A 127 19.76 0.28 -5.96
C LEU A 127 20.53 -1.03 -5.76
N GLY A 128 19.90 -2.20 -5.92
CA GLY A 128 20.51 -3.50 -5.68
C GLY A 128 20.76 -3.81 -4.20
N ILE A 129 19.99 -3.18 -3.30
CA ILE A 129 20.04 -3.40 -1.85
C ILE A 129 19.03 -4.51 -1.54
N HIS A 130 19.53 -5.71 -1.25
CA HIS A 130 18.72 -6.94 -1.16
C HIS A 130 18.67 -7.52 0.26
N GLU A 131 19.13 -6.77 1.27
CA GLU A 131 19.02 -7.18 2.66
C GLU A 131 17.54 -7.15 3.09
N PRO A 132 16.97 -8.29 3.56
CA PRO A 132 15.58 -8.33 3.99
C PRO A 132 15.38 -7.54 5.27
N ILE A 133 14.26 -6.83 5.37
CA ILE A 133 13.87 -6.09 6.57
C ILE A 133 12.67 -6.78 7.22
N HIS A 134 12.92 -7.45 8.33
CA HIS A 134 11.92 -8.23 9.04
C HIS A 134 10.95 -7.37 9.85
N GLY A 135 9.71 -7.85 9.99
CA GLY A 135 8.69 -7.24 10.85
C GLY A 135 7.90 -6.10 10.23
N TYR A 136 8.17 -5.76 8.97
CA TYR A 136 7.48 -4.71 8.21
C TYR A 136 6.74 -5.25 6.98
N GLY A 137 6.25 -6.49 7.08
CA GLY A 137 5.43 -7.18 6.08
C GLY A 137 6.24 -7.92 5.02
N ARG A 138 5.55 -8.82 4.32
CA ARG A 138 6.09 -9.67 3.26
C ARG A 138 6.86 -8.91 2.19
N LEU A 139 6.47 -7.67 1.89
CA LEU A 139 7.14 -6.87 0.87
C LEU A 139 8.62 -6.62 1.19
N LEU A 140 8.92 -6.10 2.38
CA LEU A 140 10.32 -5.77 2.72
C LEU A 140 11.14 -7.02 3.07
N GLU A 141 10.48 -8.11 3.45
CA GLU A 141 11.12 -9.41 3.59
C GLU A 141 11.47 -10.02 2.21
N SER A 142 10.74 -9.67 1.15
CA SER A 142 10.99 -10.12 -0.24
C SER A 142 12.18 -9.44 -0.93
N LEU A 143 12.90 -8.53 -0.26
CA LEU A 143 14.13 -7.94 -0.79
C LEU A 143 15.24 -8.98 -0.97
N ALA A 144 15.23 -10.04 -0.16
CA ALA A 144 16.10 -11.19 -0.35
C ALA A 144 15.67 -11.94 -1.62
N ARG A 145 16.32 -11.63 -2.75
CA ARG A 145 16.16 -12.33 -4.03
C ARG A 145 17.38 -13.17 -4.35
#